data_AF-A0A140DYN7-F1
#
_entry.id   AF-A0A140DYN7-F1
#
_cell.length_a   1.000
_cell.length_b   1.000
_cell.length_c   1.000
_cell.angle_alpha   90.00
_cell.angle_beta   90.00
_cell.angle_gamma   90.00
#
_symmetry.space_group_name_H-M   'P 1'
#
loop_
_entity.id
_entity.type
_entity.pdbx_description
1 polymer ?
#
loop_
_entity_poly.entity_id
_entity_poly.type
_entity_poly.pdbx_seq_one_letter_code
_entity_poly.pdbx_strand_id
1 'polypeptide(L)'
;MSNAVLQVIIMVIVILYCAYMLYSSLRLYKKDKAGAAEYMTVHPEARRVSLSIWQAWLLVGMGVLCFVLVFFGNIITPEGQQVWMYQLTYFALGLVFLGLSLDVWLHRRLLLSNDGFFYAGDTYRFRMILNMEQKKGIFKNVKLNMANGTELEMANRVGMAVREDWLAWKEKKKEKRKNRRNR
;
A
#
# COMPACT_ATOMS: atom_id res chain seq x y z
N MET A 1 -32.83 17.60 -20.39
CA MET A 1 -32.21 17.91 -19.08
C MET A 1 -31.08 18.89 -19.35
N SER A 2 -31.10 20.06 -18.71
CA SER A 2 -30.07 21.08 -18.90
C SER A 2 -28.69 20.54 -18.53
N ASN A 3 -27.66 20.88 -19.32
CA ASN A 3 -26.27 20.44 -19.10
C ASN A 3 -25.80 20.64 -17.64
N ALA A 4 -26.32 21.67 -16.96
CA ALA A 4 -26.05 21.94 -15.55
C ALA A 4 -26.55 20.83 -14.59
N VAL A 5 -27.74 20.27 -14.82
CA VAL A 5 -28.29 19.19 -13.96
C VAL A 5 -27.47 17.92 -14.09
N LEU A 6 -27.06 17.57 -15.33
CA LEU A 6 -26.22 16.41 -15.59
C LEU A 6 -24.84 16.56 -14.90
N GLN A 7 -24.24 17.75 -14.96
CA GLN A 7 -22.96 18.04 -14.30
C GLN A 7 -23.03 17.91 -12.76
N VAL A 8 -24.10 18.38 -12.14
CA VAL A 8 -24.31 18.24 -10.69
C VAL A 8 -24.45 16.77 -10.30
N ILE A 9 -25.21 15.98 -11.07
CA ILE A 9 -25.37 14.54 -10.81
C ILE A 9 -24.02 13.82 -10.91
N ILE A 10 -23.25 14.07 -11.96
CA ILE A 10 -21.91 13.47 -12.13
C ILE A 10 -21.01 13.84 -10.95
N MET A 11 -21.04 15.09 -10.50
CA MET A 11 -20.25 15.56 -9.36
C MET A 11 -20.59 14.84 -8.05
N VAL A 12 -21.88 14.67 -7.75
CA VAL A 12 -22.31 13.92 -6.56
C VAL A 12 -21.80 12.48 -6.61
N ILE A 13 -21.88 11.83 -7.77
CA ILE A 13 -21.39 10.46 -7.96
C ILE A 13 -19.87 10.39 -7.73
N VAL A 14 -19.09 11.34 -8.27
CA VAL A 14 -17.63 11.36 -8.09
C VAL A 14 -17.26 11.57 -6.63
N ILE A 15 -17.91 12.49 -5.91
CA ILE A 15 -17.62 12.74 -4.49
C ILE A 15 -17.95 11.50 -3.65
N LEU A 16 -19.10 10.86 -3.89
CA LEU A 16 -19.47 9.63 -3.21
C LEU A 16 -18.46 8.51 -3.49
N TYR A 17 -17.98 8.38 -4.73
CA TYR A 17 -16.95 7.41 -5.09
C TYR A 17 -15.60 7.69 -4.40
N CYS A 18 -15.14 8.94 -4.40
CA CYS A 18 -13.91 9.35 -3.70
C CYS A 18 -14.00 9.11 -2.18
N ALA A 19 -15.15 9.43 -1.58
CA ALA A 19 -15.41 9.17 -0.17
C ALA A 19 -15.41 7.65 0.14
N TYR A 20 -16.03 6.85 -0.72
CA TYR A 20 -16.04 5.39 -0.59
C TYR A 20 -14.63 4.79 -0.71
N MET A 21 -13.83 5.24 -1.69
CA MET A 21 -12.44 4.80 -1.86
C MET A 21 -11.61 5.10 -0.62
N LEU A 22 -11.69 6.33 -0.09
CA LEU A 22 -10.98 6.71 1.12
C LEU A 22 -11.43 5.89 2.34
N TYR A 23 -12.73 5.63 2.46
CA TYR A 23 -13.27 4.76 3.51
C TYR A 23 -12.73 3.32 3.41
N SER A 24 -12.67 2.76 2.21
CA SER A 24 -12.12 1.42 1.96
C SER A 24 -10.64 1.35 2.37
N SER A 25 -9.81 2.30 1.93
CA SER A 25 -8.39 2.38 2.29
C SER A 25 -8.20 2.57 3.80
N LEU A 26 -9.02 3.39 4.48
CA LEU A 26 -8.98 3.54 5.93
C LEU A 26 -9.34 2.25 6.66
N ARG A 27 -10.37 1.53 6.20
CA ARG A 27 -10.78 0.25 6.79
C ARG A 27 -9.66 -0.79 6.64
N LEU A 28 -9.02 -0.84 5.48
CA LEU A 28 -7.89 -1.73 5.22
C LEU A 28 -6.70 -1.39 6.12
N TYR A 29 -6.37 -0.11 6.26
CA TYR A 29 -5.32 0.37 7.16
C TYR A 29 -5.59 0.04 8.63
N LYS A 30 -6.84 0.19 9.09
CA LYS A 30 -7.21 -0.19 10.47
C LYS A 30 -7.04 -1.68 10.71
N LYS A 31 -7.45 -2.53 9.76
CA LYS A 31 -7.26 -3.98 9.84
C LYS A 31 -5.78 -4.35 9.88
N ASP A 32 -4.96 -3.75 9.01
CA ASP A 32 -3.51 -3.97 8.99
C ASP A 32 -2.83 -3.51 10.27
N LYS A 33 -3.22 -2.35 10.83
CA LYS A 33 -2.68 -1.89 12.12
C LYS A 33 -3.04 -2.83 13.28
N ALA A 34 -4.25 -3.37 13.30
CA ALA A 34 -4.69 -4.34 14.29
C ALA A 34 -3.94 -5.67 14.14
N GLY A 35 -3.86 -6.21 12.92
CA GLY A 35 -3.12 -7.44 12.62
C GLY A 35 -1.61 -7.30 12.86
N ALA A 36 -1.03 -6.14 12.56
CA ALA A 36 0.36 -5.82 12.87
C ALA A 36 0.62 -5.78 14.39
N ALA A 37 -0.33 -5.27 15.18
CA ALA A 37 -0.21 -5.26 16.64
C ALA A 37 -0.28 -6.68 17.22
N GLU A 38 -1.20 -7.51 16.72
CA GLU A 38 -1.33 -8.92 17.10
C GLU A 38 -0.12 -9.75 16.66
N TYR A 39 0.46 -9.47 15.49
CA TYR A 39 1.66 -10.17 15.03
C TYR A 39 2.90 -9.85 15.88
N MET A 40 3.01 -8.60 16.37
CA MET A 40 4.12 -8.17 17.24
C MET A 40 4.03 -8.73 18.66
N THR A 41 2.83 -9.10 19.15
CA THR A 41 2.70 -9.77 20.45
C THR A 41 3.06 -11.27 20.36
N VAL A 42 2.78 -11.90 19.22
CA VAL A 42 3.12 -13.31 18.96
C VAL A 42 4.59 -13.49 18.57
N HIS A 43 5.19 -12.51 17.89
CA HIS A 43 6.59 -12.52 17.46
C HIS A 43 7.33 -11.27 17.95
N PRO A 44 7.83 -11.24 19.20
CA PRO A 44 8.53 -10.09 19.75
C PRO A 44 9.87 -9.81 19.03
N GLU A 45 10.46 -10.81 18.38
CA GLU A 45 11.65 -10.66 17.52
C GLU A 45 11.39 -10.07 16.12
N ALA A 46 10.14 -9.69 15.80
CA ALA A 46 9.78 -9.21 14.48
C ALA A 46 10.42 -7.84 14.15
N ARG A 47 11.19 -7.79 13.07
CA ARG A 47 11.82 -6.56 12.55
C ARG A 47 10.83 -5.81 11.66
N ARG A 48 10.54 -4.56 12.03
CA ARG A 48 9.82 -3.60 11.19
C ARG A 48 10.73 -3.12 10.06
N VAL A 49 10.37 -3.45 8.83
CA VAL A 49 11.09 -2.99 7.64
C VAL A 49 10.13 -2.12 6.84
N SER A 50 10.32 -0.82 6.94
CA SER A 50 9.55 0.18 6.20
C SER A 50 10.39 0.74 5.06
N LEU A 51 10.10 0.35 3.82
CA LEU A 51 10.87 0.82 2.66
C LEU A 51 10.18 1.99 1.95
N SER A 52 10.92 3.08 1.78
CA SER A 52 10.50 4.24 0.96
C SER A 52 9.19 4.90 1.43
N ILE A 53 9.13 5.23 2.72
CA ILE A 53 8.12 6.09 3.36
C ILE A 53 8.08 7.50 2.75
N TRP A 54 9.17 7.96 2.16
CA TRP A 54 9.29 9.29 1.56
C TRP A 54 8.28 9.53 0.41
N GLN A 55 7.97 8.50 -0.39
CA GLN A 55 6.98 8.63 -1.47
C GLN A 55 5.55 8.79 -0.94
N ALA A 56 5.23 8.21 0.21
CA ALA A 56 3.94 8.46 0.85
C ALA A 56 3.85 9.88 1.41
N TRP A 57 4.93 10.40 2.00
CA TRP A 57 4.98 11.81 2.44
C TRP A 57 4.83 12.79 1.27
N LEU A 58 5.41 12.49 0.11
CA LEU A 58 5.18 13.28 -1.11
C LEU A 58 3.71 13.30 -1.53
N LEU A 59 3.02 12.16 -1.46
CA LEU A 59 1.59 12.07 -1.78
C LEU A 59 0.73 12.85 -0.77
N VAL A 60 1.07 12.82 0.52
CA VAL A 60 0.44 13.69 1.53
C VAL A 60 0.67 15.16 1.18
N GLY A 61 1.90 15.53 0.82
CA GLY A 61 2.23 16.90 0.40
C GLY A 61 1.42 17.37 -0.80
N MET A 62 1.26 16.52 -1.82
CA MET A 62 0.41 16.81 -2.98
C MET A 62 -1.07 16.92 -2.60
N GLY A 63 -1.55 16.08 -1.68
CA GLY A 63 -2.90 16.19 -1.14
C GLY A 63 -3.14 17.53 -0.43
N VAL A 64 -2.23 17.95 0.44
CA VAL A 64 -2.29 19.25 1.14
C VAL A 64 -2.27 20.40 0.14
N LEU A 65 -1.42 20.33 -0.88
CA LEU A 65 -1.38 21.33 -1.95
C LEU A 65 -2.72 21.42 -2.70
N CYS A 66 -3.38 20.29 -2.98
CA CYS A 66 -4.72 20.29 -3.57
C CYS A 66 -5.74 20.97 -2.66
N PHE A 67 -5.70 20.75 -1.34
CA PHE A 67 -6.58 21.45 -0.40
C PHE A 67 -6.32 22.95 -0.35
N VAL A 68 -5.05 23.38 -0.41
CA VAL A 68 -4.70 24.81 -0.50
C VAL A 68 -5.29 25.43 -1.78
N LEU A 69 -5.22 24.72 -2.91
CA LEU A 69 -5.79 25.16 -4.18
C LEU A 69 -7.33 25.28 -4.16
N VAL A 70 -8.03 24.56 -3.27
CA VAL A 70 -9.48 24.75 -3.07
C VAL A 70 -9.76 26.18 -2.55
N PHE A 71 -8.95 26.67 -1.61
CA PHE A 71 -9.12 28.01 -1.02
C PHE A 71 -8.68 29.12 -1.98
N PHE A 72 -7.61 28.88 -2.75
CA PHE A 72 -7.12 29.84 -3.76
C PHE A 72 -7.78 29.70 -5.13
N GLY A 73 -8.78 28.81 -5.27
CA GLY A 73 -9.45 28.53 -6.54
C GLY A 73 -10.01 29.79 -7.21
N ASN A 74 -10.55 30.71 -6.41
CA ASN A 74 -11.11 31.98 -6.90
C ASN A 74 -10.06 32.91 -7.55
N ILE A 75 -8.77 32.77 -7.22
CA ILE A 75 -7.68 33.61 -7.77
C ILE A 75 -7.11 32.99 -9.06
N ILE A 76 -7.27 31.67 -9.25
CA ILE A 76 -6.62 30.92 -10.32
C ILE A 76 -7.57 30.67 -11.50
N THR A 77 -8.89 30.59 -11.26
CA THR A 77 -9.87 30.35 -12.35
C THR A 77 -10.07 31.60 -13.20
N PRO A 78 -9.92 31.50 -14.54
CA PRO A 78 -10.23 32.59 -15.47
C PRO A 78 -11.69 33.06 -15.36
N GLU A 79 -11.91 34.35 -15.58
CA GLU A 79 -13.25 34.95 -15.62
C GLU A 79 -14.14 34.23 -16.66
N GLY A 80 -15.29 33.72 -16.22
CA GLY A 80 -16.27 33.03 -17.08
C GLY A 80 -16.37 31.51 -16.88
N GLN A 81 -15.49 30.90 -16.08
CA GLN A 81 -15.63 29.49 -15.67
C GLN A 81 -16.32 29.34 -14.32
N GLN A 82 -17.08 28.26 -14.16
CA GLN A 82 -17.78 27.93 -12.93
C GLN A 82 -16.77 27.56 -11.82
N VAL A 83 -16.36 28.58 -11.04
CA VAL A 83 -15.36 28.49 -9.97
C VAL A 83 -15.65 27.35 -8.99
N TRP A 84 -16.93 27.13 -8.68
CA TRP A 84 -17.39 26.07 -7.79
C TRP A 84 -17.03 24.65 -8.28
N MET A 85 -16.96 24.43 -9.60
CA MET A 85 -16.60 23.13 -10.17
C MET A 85 -15.12 22.79 -9.98
N TYR A 86 -14.25 23.78 -10.11
CA TYR A 86 -12.81 23.62 -9.91
C TYR A 86 -12.48 23.34 -8.45
N GLN A 87 -13.11 24.06 -7.52
CA GLN A 87 -12.96 23.83 -6.08
C GLN A 87 -13.33 22.40 -5.67
N LEU A 88 -14.45 21.89 -6.17
CA LEU A 88 -14.87 20.51 -5.90
C LEU A 88 -13.95 19.47 -6.56
N THR A 89 -13.40 19.76 -7.74
CA THR A 89 -12.44 18.88 -8.39
C THR A 89 -11.14 18.79 -7.60
N TYR A 90 -10.59 19.91 -7.12
CA TYR A 90 -9.41 19.91 -6.26
C TYR A 90 -9.66 19.20 -4.92
N PHE A 91 -10.87 19.33 -4.37
CA PHE A 91 -11.28 18.60 -3.17
C PHE A 91 -11.31 17.09 -3.41
N ALA A 92 -11.93 16.64 -4.50
CA ALA A 92 -11.97 15.23 -4.89
C ALA A 92 -10.55 14.67 -5.14
N LEU A 93 -9.69 15.43 -5.82
CA LEU A 93 -8.31 15.05 -6.09
C LEU A 93 -7.51 14.91 -4.79
N GLY A 94 -7.70 15.84 -3.83
CA GLY A 94 -7.11 15.77 -2.50
C GLY A 94 -7.49 14.49 -1.75
N LEU A 95 -8.76 14.09 -1.81
CA LEU A 95 -9.24 12.83 -1.21
C LEU A 95 -8.58 11.60 -1.86
N VAL A 96 -8.42 11.59 -3.18
CA VAL A 96 -7.74 10.50 -3.89
C VAL A 96 -6.27 10.40 -3.48
N PHE A 97 -5.55 11.52 -3.39
CA PHE A 97 -4.16 11.52 -2.94
C PHE A 97 -4.00 11.03 -1.50
N LEU A 98 -4.93 11.34 -0.61
CA LEU A 98 -4.95 10.79 0.75
C LEU A 98 -5.18 9.27 0.76
N GLY A 99 -6.12 8.77 -0.03
CA GLY A 99 -6.36 7.32 -0.20
C GLY A 99 -5.12 6.59 -0.71
N LEU A 100 -4.51 7.10 -1.78
CA LEU A 100 -3.28 6.55 -2.35
C LEU A 100 -2.11 6.59 -1.36
N SER A 101 -1.99 7.65 -0.56
CA SER A 101 -0.94 7.72 0.47
C SER A 101 -1.09 6.60 1.51
N LEU A 102 -2.32 6.31 1.94
CA LEU A 102 -2.60 5.22 2.87
C LEU A 102 -2.26 3.86 2.24
N ASP A 103 -2.65 3.63 0.99
CA ASP A 103 -2.34 2.38 0.28
C ASP A 103 -0.83 2.19 0.09
N VAL A 104 -0.10 3.26 -0.24
CA VAL A 104 1.37 3.23 -0.35
C VAL A 104 2.02 2.95 1.01
N TRP A 105 1.47 3.48 2.11
CA TRP A 105 1.94 3.15 3.45
C TRP A 105 1.70 1.68 3.81
N LEU A 106 0.56 1.12 3.44
CA LEU A 106 0.20 -0.28 3.69
C LEU A 106 1.16 -1.23 2.96
N HIS A 107 1.31 -1.06 1.65
CA HIS A 107 2.10 -1.95 0.78
C HIS A 107 3.62 -1.79 0.91
N ARG A 108 4.08 -0.92 1.81
CA ARG A 108 5.51 -0.66 2.05
C ARG A 108 5.95 -0.91 3.48
N ARG A 109 5.01 -1.27 4.34
CA ARG A 109 5.28 -1.79 5.67
C ARG A 109 5.32 -3.31 5.59
N LEU A 110 6.42 -3.86 6.06
CA LEU A 110 6.66 -5.28 6.14
C LEU A 110 7.12 -5.57 7.56
N LEU A 111 6.53 -6.57 8.20
CA LEU A 111 7.06 -7.12 9.45
C LEU A 111 7.69 -8.46 9.12
N LEU A 112 9.00 -8.59 9.36
CA LEU A 112 9.73 -9.83 9.15
C LEU A 112 9.96 -10.51 10.50
N SER A 113 9.58 -11.78 10.61
CA SER A 113 9.88 -12.65 11.75
C SER A 113 10.79 -13.79 11.29
N ASN A 114 11.36 -14.55 12.23
CA ASN A 114 12.29 -15.65 11.92
C ASN A 114 11.67 -16.78 11.06
N ASP A 115 10.34 -16.96 11.12
CA ASP A 115 9.63 -18.04 10.44
C ASP A 115 8.58 -17.58 9.40
N GLY A 116 8.41 -16.26 9.22
CA GLY A 116 7.44 -15.70 8.27
C GLY A 116 7.49 -14.18 8.17
N PHE A 117 6.52 -13.61 7.47
CA PHE A 117 6.37 -12.17 7.29
C PHE A 117 4.89 -11.77 7.32
N PHE A 118 4.60 -10.58 7.82
CA PHE A 118 3.29 -9.96 7.74
C PHE A 118 3.31 -8.83 6.71
N TYR A 119 2.33 -8.83 5.82
CA TYR A 119 2.21 -7.87 4.73
C TYR A 119 0.75 -7.62 4.38
N ALA A 120 0.37 -6.35 4.27
CA ALA A 120 -0.95 -5.90 3.81
C ALA A 120 -2.14 -6.59 4.52
N GLY A 121 -2.05 -6.78 5.84
CA GLY A 121 -3.11 -7.37 6.66
C GLY A 121 -3.03 -8.88 6.88
N ASP A 122 -2.16 -9.61 6.18
CA ASP A 122 -2.07 -11.07 6.26
C ASP A 122 -0.70 -11.58 6.74
N THR A 123 -0.72 -12.70 7.47
CA THR A 123 0.49 -13.42 7.90
C THR A 123 0.87 -14.52 6.91
N TYR A 124 2.10 -14.50 6.40
CA TYR A 124 2.64 -15.52 5.51
C TYR A 124 3.83 -16.24 6.15
N ARG A 125 3.89 -17.56 6.05
CA ARG A 125 5.02 -18.37 6.54
C ARG A 125 6.02 -18.65 5.43
N PHE A 126 7.32 -18.59 5.71
CA PHE A 126 8.37 -18.87 4.71
C PHE A 126 8.30 -20.27 4.11
N ARG A 127 7.77 -21.25 4.85
CA ARG A 127 7.54 -22.63 4.37
C ARG A 127 6.51 -22.69 3.23
N MET A 128 5.60 -21.72 3.13
CA MET A 128 4.55 -21.70 2.11
C MET A 128 5.03 -21.09 0.79
N ILE A 129 6.22 -20.51 0.70
CA ILE A 129 6.74 -19.94 -0.56
C ILE A 129 7.25 -21.07 -1.46
N LEU A 130 6.61 -21.28 -2.60
CA LEU A 130 7.05 -22.24 -3.63
C LEU A 130 8.17 -21.63 -4.47
N ASN A 131 7.88 -20.50 -5.13
CA ASN A 131 8.79 -19.80 -6.02
C ASN A 131 8.67 -18.28 -5.87
N MET A 132 9.76 -17.57 -6.13
CA MET A 132 9.78 -16.12 -6.22
C MET A 132 10.16 -15.74 -7.66
N GLU A 133 9.24 -15.12 -8.39
CA GLU A 133 9.50 -14.63 -9.75
C GLU A 133 9.74 -13.12 -9.71
N GLN A 134 10.91 -12.68 -10.16
CA GLN A 134 11.16 -11.27 -10.38
C GLN A 134 10.74 -10.93 -11.81
N LYS A 135 9.69 -10.12 -11.97
CA LYS A 135 9.30 -9.64 -13.32
C LYS A 135 10.48 -8.81 -13.88
N LYS A 136 11.05 -9.27 -14.99
CA LYS A 136 12.08 -8.54 -15.74
C LYS A 136 11.39 -7.54 -16.67
N GLY A 137 11.36 -6.28 -16.24
CA GLY A 137 10.80 -5.15 -17.00
C GLY A 137 11.09 -3.81 -16.32
N ILE A 138 10.49 -2.71 -16.81
CA ILE A 138 10.62 -1.36 -16.23
C ILE A 138 10.07 -1.35 -14.78
N PHE A 139 8.96 -2.06 -14.56
CA PHE A 139 8.39 -2.32 -13.23
C PHE A 139 8.92 -3.67 -12.70
N LYS A 140 9.99 -3.61 -11.92
CA LYS A 140 10.66 -4.78 -11.32
C LYS A 140 9.87 -5.38 -10.15
N ASN A 141 8.58 -5.66 -10.29
CA ASN A 141 7.79 -6.24 -9.19
C ASN A 141 8.21 -7.69 -8.92
N VAL A 142 8.12 -8.13 -7.66
CA VAL A 142 8.43 -9.50 -7.25
C VAL A 142 7.11 -10.21 -6.97
N LYS A 143 6.85 -11.30 -7.70
CA LYS A 143 5.75 -12.22 -7.44
C LYS A 143 6.21 -13.33 -6.50
N LEU A 144 5.46 -13.57 -5.44
CA LEU A 144 5.62 -14.73 -4.57
C LEU A 144 4.50 -15.72 -4.87
N ASN A 145 4.86 -16.90 -5.38
CA ASN A 145 3.92 -17.99 -5.59
C ASN A 145 3.89 -18.83 -4.31
N MET A 146 2.75 -18.84 -3.64
CA MET A 146 2.55 -19.62 -2.41
C MET A 146 2.01 -21.02 -2.72
N ALA A 147 2.27 -21.96 -1.82
CA ALA A 147 1.85 -23.36 -1.89
C ALA A 147 0.32 -23.53 -1.91
N ASN A 148 -0.40 -22.51 -1.43
CA ASN A 148 -1.85 -22.49 -1.41
C ASN A 148 -2.46 -21.97 -2.73
N GLY A 149 -1.64 -21.73 -3.76
CA GLY A 149 -2.09 -21.19 -5.05
C GLY A 149 -2.28 -19.67 -5.07
N THR A 150 -1.98 -18.96 -3.97
CA THR A 150 -2.05 -17.51 -3.92
C THR A 150 -0.79 -16.86 -4.52
N GLU A 151 -0.99 -15.95 -5.46
CA GLU A 151 0.07 -15.09 -6.00
C GLU A 151 0.08 -13.76 -5.24
N LEU A 152 1.20 -13.43 -4.59
CA LEU A 152 1.39 -12.14 -3.94
C LEU A 152 2.34 -11.27 -4.77
N GLU A 153 1.85 -10.18 -5.34
CA GLU A 153 2.69 -9.18 -6.00
C GLU A 153 3.19 -8.15 -4.99
N MET A 154 4.50 -8.00 -4.87
CA MET A 154 5.13 -7.01 -4.00
C MET A 154 6.01 -6.06 -4.80
N ALA A 155 6.13 -4.82 -4.31
CA ALA A 155 7.10 -3.87 -4.86
C ALA A 155 8.52 -4.44 -4.75
N ASN A 156 9.37 -4.19 -5.76
CA ASN A 156 10.71 -4.78 -5.87
C ASN A 156 11.51 -4.78 -4.56
N ARG A 157 11.57 -3.60 -3.91
CA ARG A 157 12.34 -3.40 -2.69
C ARG A 157 11.82 -4.22 -1.52
N VAL A 158 10.49 -4.35 -1.40
CA VAL A 158 9.85 -5.16 -0.36
C VAL A 158 10.06 -6.64 -0.65
N GLY A 159 9.85 -7.07 -1.90
CA GLY A 159 10.06 -8.46 -2.31
C GLY A 159 11.52 -8.91 -2.20
N MET A 160 12.49 -8.02 -2.44
CA MET A 160 13.92 -8.30 -2.23
C MET A 160 14.26 -8.52 -0.75
N ALA A 161 13.72 -7.70 0.16
CA ALA A 161 13.89 -7.90 1.60
C ALA A 161 13.31 -9.25 2.05
N VAL A 162 12.12 -9.63 1.56
CA VAL A 162 11.52 -10.95 1.83
C VAL A 162 12.38 -12.09 1.25
N ARG A 163 12.99 -11.88 0.07
CA ARG A 163 13.86 -12.87 -0.57
C ARG A 163 15.14 -13.12 0.22
N GLU A 164 15.79 -12.08 0.74
CA GLU A 164 16.99 -12.19 1.55
C GLU A 164 16.73 -13.02 2.82
N ASP A 165 15.68 -12.70 3.56
CA ASP A 165 15.32 -13.44 4.78
C ASP A 165 14.86 -14.88 4.49
N TRP A 166 14.19 -15.12 3.36
CA TRP A 166 13.81 -16.47 2.94
C TRP A 166 15.03 -17.35 2.60
N LEU A 167 16.04 -16.78 1.95
CA LEU A 167 17.30 -17.48 1.64
C LEU A 167 18.06 -17.79 2.93
N ALA A 168 18.17 -16.83 3.85
CA ALA A 168 18.80 -17.02 5.16
C ALA A 168 18.09 -18.12 5.99
N TRP A 169 16.76 -18.18 5.94
CA TRP A 169 15.99 -19.26 6.57
C TRP A 169 16.27 -20.64 5.95
N LYS A 170 16.37 -20.72 4.61
CA LYS A 170 16.71 -21.96 3.90
C LYS A 170 18.11 -22.46 4.28
N GLU A 171 19.08 -21.55 4.40
CA GLU A 171 20.45 -21.87 4.80
C GLU A 171 20.52 -22.39 6.24
N LYS A 172 19.90 -21.69 7.19
CA LYS A 172 19.79 -22.14 8.60
C LYS A 172 19.16 -23.53 8.71
N LYS A 173 18.17 -23.85 7.86
CA LYS A 173 17.57 -25.20 7.82
C LYS A 173 18.51 -26.25 7.24
N LYS A 174 19.29 -25.92 6.22
CA LYS A 174 20.29 -26.84 5.64
C LYS A 174 21.39 -27.15 6.65
N GLU A 175 21.89 -26.16 7.38
CA GLU A 175 22.91 -26.35 8.42
C GLU A 175 22.40 -27.21 9.58
N LYS A 176 21.20 -26.95 10.09
CA LYS A 176 20.57 -27.79 11.13
C LYS A 176 20.40 -29.25 10.68
N ARG A 177 20.15 -29.50 9.39
CA ARG A 177 20.07 -30.86 8.83
C ARG A 177 21.44 -31.52 8.71
N LYS A 178 22.48 -30.79 8.31
CA LYS A 178 23.86 -31.31 8.28
C LYS A 178 24.35 -31.68 9.68
N ASN A 179 24.13 -30.80 10.67
CA ASN A 179 24.53 -31.07 12.05
C ASN A 179 23.77 -32.25 12.69
N ARG A 180 22.54 -32.53 12.25
CA ARG A 180 21.79 -33.73 12.67
C ARG A 180 22.21 -35.02 11.95
N ARG A 181 22.89 -34.92 10.80
CA ARG A 181 23.40 -36.08 10.04
C ARG A 181 24.83 -36.46 10.45
N ASN A 182 25.59 -35.51 10.98
CA ASN A 182 26.96 -35.70 11.46
C ASN A 182 27.03 -36.04 12.96
N ARG A 183 25.87 -36.22 13.62
CA ARG A 183 25.71 -36.67 15.00
C ARG A 183 25.04 -38.04 14.97
#